data_AF-A0A952SL90-F1
#
_entry.id   AF-A0A952SL90-F1
#
_cell.length_a   1.000
_cell.length_b   1.000
_cell.length_c   1.000
_cell.angle_alpha   90.00
_cell.angle_beta   90.00
_cell.angle_gamma   90.00
#
_symmetry.space_group_name_H-M   'P 1'
#
loop_
_entity.id
_entity.type
_entity.pdbx_description
1 polymer ?
#
loop_
_entity_poly.entity_id
_entity_poly.type
_entity_poly.pdbx_seq_one_letter_code
_entity_poly.pdbx_strand_id
1 'polypeptide(L)'
;MARHPKALMPALAGVRTELERILIQTNYFVDTPFSWIGISIRFGMKTEAKPHFQHIDRKDGELPLAIEIETAQMIGADLEQLKNLFRSAALRALIAAAERYNCPDARLREMFASLPTPQSSAEEDLD
;
A
#
# COMPACT_ATOMS: atom_id res chain seq x y z
N MET A 1 -23.46 11.61 3.80
CA MET A 1 -22.06 11.88 4.17
C MET A 1 -21.43 10.58 4.61
N ALA A 2 -20.44 10.06 3.87
CA ALA A 2 -19.74 8.84 4.28
C ALA A 2 -18.93 9.15 5.56
N ARG A 3 -19.29 8.54 6.68
CA ARG A 3 -18.45 8.58 7.89
C ARG A 3 -17.15 7.86 7.55
N HIS A 4 -16.03 8.58 7.52
CA HIS A 4 -14.73 7.91 7.50
C HIS A 4 -14.64 6.98 8.73
N PRO A 5 -14.25 5.71 8.56
CA PRO A 5 -14.06 4.81 9.68
C PRO A 5 -13.07 5.44 10.67
N LYS A 6 -13.43 5.53 11.96
CA LYS A 6 -12.52 6.06 13.00
C LYS A 6 -11.16 5.35 13.02
N ALA A 7 -11.12 4.10 12.55
CA ALA A 7 -9.93 3.25 12.47
C ALA A 7 -9.02 3.53 11.26
N LEU A 8 -9.45 4.35 10.29
CA LEU A 8 -8.72 4.56 9.03
C LEU A 8 -7.35 5.21 9.23
N MET A 9 -7.29 6.29 10.00
CA MET A 9 -6.02 7.01 10.27
C MET A 9 -5.05 6.17 11.13
N PRO A 10 -5.49 5.50 12.22
CA PRO A 10 -4.65 4.57 12.95
C PRO A 10 -4.10 3.43 12.09
N ALA A 11 -4.91 2.86 11.18
CA ALA A 11 -4.47 1.80 10.28
C ALA A 11 -3.37 2.29 9.34
N LEU A 12 -3.57 3.43 8.67
CA LEU A 12 -2.55 4.02 7.78
C LEU A 12 -1.26 4.36 8.52
N ALA A 13 -1.35 4.98 9.69
CA ALA A 13 -0.19 5.34 10.50
C ALA A 13 0.60 4.10 10.95
N GLY A 14 -0.10 3.04 11.35
CA GLY A 14 0.50 1.75 11.73
C GLY A 14 1.24 1.10 10.56
N VAL A 15 0.59 1.01 9.39
CA VAL A 15 1.19 0.44 8.18
C VAL A 15 2.40 1.26 7.72
N ARG A 16 2.29 2.60 7.72
CA ARG A 16 3.41 3.48 7.38
C ARG A 16 4.62 3.20 8.29
N THR A 17 4.40 3.20 9.61
CA THR A 17 5.47 3.00 10.60
C THR A 17 6.16 1.64 10.42
N GLU A 18 5.38 0.60 10.14
CA GLU A 18 5.88 -0.74 9.90
C GLU A 18 6.75 -0.81 8.63
N LEU A 19 6.26 -0.26 7.52
CA LEU A 19 6.98 -0.28 6.25
C LEU A 19 8.22 0.62 6.28
N GLU A 20 8.14 1.79 6.91
CA GLU A 20 9.28 2.71 7.07
C GLU A 20 10.47 2.01 7.76
N ARG A 21 10.22 1.21 8.80
CA ARG A 21 11.27 0.41 9.45
C ARG A 21 11.91 -0.60 8.49
N ILE A 22 11.12 -1.28 7.66
CA ILE A 22 11.65 -2.24 6.68
C ILE A 22 12.51 -1.52 5.63
N LEU A 23 12.06 -0.38 5.11
CA LEU A 23 12.79 0.38 4.10
C LEU A 23 14.15 0.88 4.64
N ILE A 24 14.19 1.30 5.91
CA ILE A 24 15.43 1.68 6.59
C ILE A 24 16.36 0.47 6.76
N GLN A 25 15.85 -0.65 7.29
CA GLN A 25 16.64 -1.85 7.56
C GLN A 25 17.22 -2.51 6.30
N THR A 26 16.56 -2.31 5.16
CA THR A 26 16.94 -2.90 3.88
C THR A 26 17.78 -1.96 3.00
N ASN A 27 18.11 -0.76 3.49
CA ASN A 27 18.83 0.26 2.71
C ASN A 27 18.16 0.56 1.36
N TYR A 28 16.81 0.63 1.36
CA TYR A 28 15.99 0.64 0.16
C TYR A 28 16.33 1.77 -0.85
N PHE A 29 16.86 2.90 -0.35
CA PHE A 29 17.08 4.13 -1.12
C PHE A 29 18.56 4.39 -1.50
N VAL A 30 19.49 3.45 -1.29
CA VAL A 30 20.93 3.74 -1.43
C VAL A 30 21.35 4.15 -2.85
N ASP A 31 20.79 3.52 -3.88
CA ASP A 31 21.16 3.76 -5.29
C ASP A 31 19.97 4.27 -6.13
N THR A 32 19.02 4.95 -5.48
CA THR A 32 17.79 5.41 -6.14
C THR A 32 17.88 6.87 -6.61
N PRO A 33 17.22 7.24 -7.73
CA PRO A 33 17.14 8.63 -8.19
C PRO A 33 16.17 9.51 -7.37
N PHE A 34 15.65 8.99 -6.25
CA PHE A 34 14.72 9.63 -5.32
C PHE A 34 15.19 9.34 -3.89
N SER A 35 14.82 10.20 -2.94
CA SER A 35 15.20 10.10 -1.53
C SER A 35 14.06 9.59 -0.65
N TRP A 36 12.82 9.63 -1.13
CA TRP A 36 11.64 9.11 -0.44
C TRP A 36 10.52 8.77 -1.43
N ILE A 37 9.51 8.04 -0.96
CA ILE A 37 8.33 7.65 -1.74
C ILE A 37 7.08 8.17 -1.03
N GLY A 38 6.23 8.90 -1.76
CA GLY A 38 4.86 9.15 -1.36
C GLY A 38 3.91 8.13 -1.99
N ILE A 39 3.03 7.53 -1.19
CA ILE A 39 2.02 6.58 -1.67
C ILE A 39 0.63 7.17 -1.42
N SER A 40 -0.07 7.50 -2.50
CA SER A 40 -1.47 7.91 -2.48
C SER A 40 -2.38 6.70 -2.63
N ILE A 41 -3.01 6.26 -1.54
CA ILE A 41 -4.04 5.22 -1.59
C ILE A 41 -5.37 5.88 -1.96
N ARG A 42 -5.92 5.50 -3.11
CA ARG A 42 -7.19 6.01 -3.65
C ARG A 42 -8.31 5.02 -3.31
N PHE A 43 -9.46 5.53 -2.90
CA PHE A 43 -10.66 4.71 -2.67
C PHE A 43 -11.51 4.74 -3.93
N GLY A 44 -11.69 3.59 -4.55
CA GLY A 44 -12.42 3.47 -5.80
C GLY A 44 -13.23 2.18 -5.88
N MET A 45 -13.39 1.68 -7.10
CA MET A 45 -14.27 0.55 -7.43
C MET A 45 -13.52 -0.77 -7.52
N LYS A 46 -12.18 -0.75 -7.53
CA LYS A 46 -11.36 -1.97 -7.63
C LYS A 46 -10.06 -1.84 -6.87
N THR A 47 -9.48 -2.98 -6.52
CA THR A 47 -8.11 -3.05 -5.99
C THR A 47 -7.14 -3.25 -7.15
N GLU A 48 -6.23 -2.29 -7.35
CA GLU A 48 -5.25 -2.34 -8.43
C GLU A 48 -4.09 -3.28 -8.10
N ALA A 49 -3.62 -4.01 -9.13
CA ALA A 49 -2.48 -4.91 -8.97
C ALA A 49 -1.13 -4.17 -8.97
N LYS A 50 -1.07 -3.00 -9.61
CA LYS A 50 0.14 -2.16 -9.78
C LYS A 50 -0.20 -0.69 -9.54
N PRO A 51 0.74 0.11 -8.99
CA PRO A 51 0.53 1.53 -8.81
C PRO A 51 0.67 2.30 -10.13
N HIS A 52 0.15 3.52 -10.13
CA HIS A 52 0.45 4.58 -11.08
C HIS A 52 1.69 5.34 -10.60
N PHE A 53 2.69 5.42 -11.48
CA PHE A 53 3.90 6.21 -11.23
C PHE A 53 3.72 7.63 -11.73
N GLN A 54 4.16 8.61 -10.94
CA GLN A 54 4.35 9.98 -11.40
C GLN A 54 5.83 10.28 -11.63
N HIS A 55 6.13 11.47 -12.12
CA HIS A 55 7.51 11.91 -12.30
C HIS A 55 8.15 12.16 -10.93
N ILE A 56 9.43 11.82 -10.81
CA ILE A 56 10.21 12.16 -9.62
C ILE A 56 10.26 13.68 -9.50
N ASP A 57 9.83 14.22 -8.36
CA ASP A 57 9.96 15.64 -8.09
C ASP A 57 11.44 15.92 -7.74
N ARG A 58 12.08 16.71 -8.59
CA ARG A 58 13.50 17.04 -8.46
C ARG A 58 13.79 18.02 -7.32
N LYS A 59 12.77 18.71 -6.82
CA LYS A 59 12.91 19.71 -5.75
C LYS A 59 13.04 19.07 -4.39
N ASP A 60 12.23 18.05 -4.12
CA ASP A 60 12.17 17.35 -2.82
C ASP A 60 12.63 15.89 -2.88
N GLY A 61 12.93 15.38 -4.08
CA GLY A 61 13.40 14.01 -4.30
C GLY A 61 12.30 12.96 -4.10
N GLU A 62 11.03 13.33 -4.16
CA GLU A 62 9.91 12.39 -4.03
C GLU A 62 9.75 11.54 -5.29
N LEU A 63 9.54 10.24 -5.11
CA LEU A 63 8.87 9.40 -6.10
C LEU A 63 7.38 9.26 -5.72
N PRO A 64 6.45 9.94 -6.42
CA PRO A 64 5.03 9.84 -6.10
C PRO A 64 4.41 8.62 -6.78
N LEU A 65 3.75 7.79 -5.99
CA LEU A 65 2.99 6.62 -6.41
C LEU A 65 1.53 6.78 -6.02
N ALA A 66 0.62 6.20 -6.80
CA ALA A 66 -0.79 6.10 -6.42
C ALA A 66 -1.34 4.72 -6.73
N ILE A 67 -2.22 4.20 -5.88
CA ILE A 67 -2.83 2.87 -6.07
C ILE A 67 -4.26 2.88 -5.55
N GLU A 68 -5.17 2.28 -6.31
CA GLU A 68 -6.58 2.16 -5.91
C GLU A 68 -6.83 0.91 -5.07
N ILE A 69 -7.67 1.05 -4.04
CA ILE A 69 -8.31 -0.05 -3.32
C ILE A 69 -9.82 0.03 -3.48
N GLU A 70 -10.45 -1.14 -3.53
CA GLU A 70 -11.90 -1.25 -3.61
C GLU A 70 -12.55 -0.77 -2.30
N THR A 71 -13.39 0.25 -2.41
CA THR A 71 -14.04 0.88 -1.25
C THR A 71 -14.96 -0.10 -0.53
N ALA A 72 -15.59 -1.05 -1.25
CA ALA A 72 -16.48 -2.05 -0.66
C ALA A 72 -15.78 -2.88 0.42
N GLN A 73 -14.49 -3.20 0.24
CA GLN A 73 -13.70 -3.98 1.21
C GLN A 73 -13.44 -3.21 2.52
N MET A 74 -13.64 -1.90 2.52
CA MET A 74 -13.44 -1.04 3.70
C MET A 74 -14.71 -0.88 4.54
N ILE A 75 -15.88 -1.17 3.97
CA ILE A 75 -17.16 -0.98 4.64
C ILE A 75 -17.30 -2.05 5.71
N GLY A 76 -17.43 -1.63 6.98
CA GLY A 76 -17.53 -2.56 8.12
C GLY A 76 -16.20 -3.18 8.54
N ALA A 77 -15.09 -2.88 7.86
CA ALA A 77 -13.78 -3.40 8.21
C ALA A 77 -13.31 -2.89 9.58
N ASP A 78 -12.78 -3.79 10.40
CA ASP A 78 -12.11 -3.46 11.64
C ASP A 78 -10.69 -2.89 11.39
N LEU A 79 -10.00 -2.53 12.47
CA LEU A 79 -8.68 -1.93 12.40
C LEU A 79 -7.65 -2.85 11.72
N GLU A 80 -7.64 -4.15 12.02
CA GLU A 80 -6.65 -5.08 11.46
C GLU A 80 -6.96 -5.40 10.00
N GLN A 81 -8.23 -5.52 9.63
CA GLN A 81 -8.67 -5.64 8.24
C GLN A 81 -8.24 -4.42 7.42
N LEU A 82 -8.47 -3.20 7.93
CA LEU A 82 -7.99 -1.97 7.29
C LEU A 82 -6.47 -1.94 7.16
N LYS A 83 -5.73 -2.35 8.19
CA LYS A 83 -4.26 -2.46 8.12
C LYS A 83 -3.82 -3.43 7.04
N ASN A 84 -4.46 -4.59 6.92
CA ASN A 84 -4.13 -5.58 5.89
C ASN A 84 -4.40 -5.05 4.48
N LEU A 85 -5.52 -4.34 4.27
CA LEU A 85 -5.83 -3.70 2.99
C LEU A 85 -4.78 -2.64 2.61
N PHE A 86 -4.49 -1.71 3.52
CA PHE A 86 -3.51 -0.65 3.26
C PHE A 86 -2.10 -1.19 3.09
N ARG A 87 -1.73 -2.21 3.87
CA ARG A 87 -0.42 -2.88 3.75
C ARG A 87 -0.28 -3.59 2.42
N SER A 88 -1.31 -4.31 1.98
CA SER A 88 -1.32 -4.97 0.66
C SER A 88 -1.11 -3.94 -0.45
N ALA A 89 -1.85 -2.83 -0.42
CA ALA A 89 -1.73 -1.76 -1.41
C ALA A 89 -0.34 -1.09 -1.40
N ALA A 90 0.17 -0.74 -0.22
CA ALA A 90 1.48 -0.10 -0.07
C ALA A 90 2.62 -1.03 -0.49
N LEU A 91 2.56 -2.33 -0.13
CA LEU A 91 3.56 -3.32 -0.54
C LEU A 91 3.57 -3.52 -2.06
N ARG A 92 2.40 -3.60 -2.71
CA ARG A 92 2.32 -3.64 -4.19
C ARG A 92 3.00 -2.41 -4.81
N ALA A 93 2.78 -1.23 -4.23
CA ALA A 93 3.39 -0.01 -4.72
C ALA A 93 4.92 -0.01 -4.55
N LEU A 94 5.41 -0.41 -3.37
CA LEU A 94 6.84 -0.48 -3.08
C LEU A 94 7.53 -1.55 -3.92
N ILE A 95 6.98 -2.77 -4.01
CA ILE A 95 7.56 -3.85 -4.83
C ILE A 95 7.65 -3.40 -6.30
N ALA A 96 6.63 -2.74 -6.84
CA ALA A 96 6.68 -2.21 -8.20
C ALA A 96 7.76 -1.13 -8.36
N ALA A 97 7.96 -0.27 -7.35
CA ALA A 97 9.05 0.71 -7.37
C ALA A 97 10.42 0.03 -7.32
N ALA A 98 10.56 -1.01 -6.51
CA ALA A 98 11.79 -1.79 -6.42
C ALA A 98 12.14 -2.47 -7.74
N GLU A 99 11.17 -3.08 -8.42
CA GLU A 99 11.35 -3.66 -9.76
C GLU A 99 11.80 -2.61 -10.77
N ARG A 100 11.25 -1.39 -10.70
CA ARG A 100 11.55 -0.32 -11.65
C ARG A 100 12.93 0.33 -11.43
N TYR A 101 13.35 0.46 -10.18
CA TYR A 101 14.55 1.21 -9.79
C TYR A 101 15.63 0.33 -9.16
N ASN A 102 15.49 -0.99 -9.27
CA ASN A 102 16.43 -2.00 -8.77
C ASN A 102 16.70 -1.88 -7.25
N CYS A 103 15.66 -1.59 -6.47
CA CYS A 103 15.75 -1.54 -5.01
C CYS A 103 15.67 -2.95 -4.39
N PRO A 104 16.22 -3.16 -3.18
CA PRO A 104 16.00 -4.39 -2.40
C PRO A 104 14.51 -4.61 -2.08
N ASP A 105 13.94 -5.76 -2.47
CA ASP A 105 12.51 -6.06 -2.27
C ASP A 105 12.20 -7.38 -1.55
N ALA A 106 13.22 -8.20 -1.24
CA ALA A 106 13.03 -9.52 -0.68
C ALA A 106 12.13 -9.53 0.58
N ARG A 107 12.40 -8.61 1.53
CA ARG A 107 11.61 -8.50 2.76
C ARG A 107 10.19 -7.98 2.52
N LEU A 108 10.00 -7.12 1.52
CA LEU A 108 8.68 -6.63 1.13
C LEU A 108 7.83 -7.75 0.53
N ARG A 109 8.44 -8.59 -0.32
CA ARG A 109 7.77 -9.75 -0.92
C ARG A 109 7.41 -10.80 0.11
N GLU A 110 8.32 -11.10 1.04
CA GLU A 110 8.06 -12.02 2.15
C GLU A 110 6.86 -11.56 3.00
N MET A 111 6.86 -10.28 3.36
CA MET A 111 5.74 -9.67 4.09
C MET A 111 4.44 -9.74 3.27
N PHE A 112 4.49 -9.45 1.97
CA PHE A 112 3.32 -9.50 1.09
C PHE A 112 2.76 -10.93 0.98
N ALA A 113 3.61 -11.95 0.87
CA ALA A 113 3.21 -13.35 0.81
C ALA A 113 2.59 -13.86 2.12
N SER A 114 2.93 -13.23 3.26
CA SER A 114 2.35 -13.57 4.57
C SER A 114 0.98 -12.94 4.85
N LEU A 115 0.49 -12.06 3.96
CA LEU A 115 -0.79 -11.39 4.18
C LEU A 115 -1.98 -12.34 4.00
N PRO A 116 -3.04 -12.19 4.81
CA PRO A 116 -4.28 -12.91 4.56
C PRO A 116 -4.85 -12.47 3.21
N THR A 117 -5.40 -13.43 2.46
CA THR A 117 -6.13 -13.12 1.22
C THR A 117 -7.36 -12.28 1.58
N PRO A 118 -7.63 -11.15 0.90
CA PRO A 118 -8.85 -10.40 1.10
C PRO A 118 -10.05 -11.33 0.93
N GLN A 119 -10.98 -11.35 1.89
CA GLN A 119 -12.21 -12.11 1.71
C GLN A 119 -13.01 -11.46 0.58
N SER A 120 -13.18 -12.20 -0.51
CA SER A 120 -13.99 -11.77 -1.64
C SER A 120 -15.46 -11.74 -1.20
N SER A 121 -16.11 -10.59 -1.35
CA SER A 121 -17.56 -10.46 -1.21
C SER A 121 -18.24 -10.94 -2.50
N ALA A 122 -18.06 -12.22 -2.84
CA ALA A 122 -18.75 -12.86 -3.94
C ALA A 122 -19.49 -14.12 -3.45
N GLU A 123 -20.82 -13.99 -3.47
CA GLU A 123 -21.86 -15.04 -3.52
C GLU A 123 -22.07 -15.92 -2.27
N GLU A 124 -22.90 -15.44 -1.33
CA GLU A 124 -23.87 -16.26 -0.60
C GLU A 124 -25.09 -15.37 -0.31
N ASP A 125 -25.96 -15.22 -1.30
CA ASP A 125 -27.38 -14.85 -1.13
C ASP A 125 -28.04 -15.04 -2.50
N LEU A 126 -28.43 -16.28 -2.79
CA LEU A 126 -29.56 -16.68 -3.64
C LEU A 126 -29.56 -18.22 -3.71
N ASP A 127 -30.15 -18.85 -2.69
CA ASP A 127 -31.13 -19.94 -2.83
C ASP A 127 -31.85 -20.20 -1.49
#